data_AF-A0ABD0NHT4-F1
#
_entry.id   AF-A0ABD0NHT4-F1
#
_cell.length_a   1.000
_cell.length_b   1.000
_cell.length_c   1.000
_cell.angle_alpha   90.00
_cell.angle_beta   90.00
_cell.angle_gamma   90.00
#
_symmetry.space_group_name_H-M   'P 1'
#
loop_
_entity.id
_entity.type
_entity.pdbx_description
1 polymer ?
#
loop_
_entity_poly.entity_id
_entity_poly.type
_entity_poly.pdbx_seq_one_letter_code
_entity_poly.pdbx_strand_id
1 'polypeptide(L)'
;MFADSDAVKSVSVKVEDSVTLQTELQTKNLIMWTFGHPETLIAQILKEDGIFSTYDGPDGRFRDRLKLDHQTGSLTITNTRTTDSGFYQVTISGSTDTTYRFNVTVS
;
A
#
# COMPACT_ATOMS: atom_id res chain seq x y z
N MET A 1 8.39 15.08 6.10
CA MET A 1 7.26 15.89 6.63
C MET A 1 6.19 15.95 5.56
N PHE A 2 5.28 14.97 5.53
CA PHE A 2 4.11 15.02 4.64
C PHE A 2 3.03 15.82 5.35
N ALA A 3 2.68 16.95 4.76
CA ALA A 3 1.60 17.81 5.20
C ALA A 3 0.26 17.26 4.69
N ASP A 4 -0.74 17.34 5.57
CA ASP A 4 -2.17 17.16 5.36
C ASP A 4 -2.68 15.74 5.01
N SER A 5 -3.53 15.22 5.88
CA SER A 5 -4.15 13.89 5.78
C SER A 5 -5.16 13.76 4.63
N ASP A 6 -5.47 14.86 3.92
CA ASP A 6 -6.39 14.85 2.78
C ASP A 6 -5.69 14.89 1.41
N ALA A 7 -4.34 14.97 1.39
CA ALA A 7 -3.59 14.98 0.15
C ALA A 7 -3.48 13.58 -0.49
N VAL A 8 -3.90 13.45 -1.74
CA VAL A 8 -3.69 12.24 -2.56
C VAL A 8 -2.39 12.37 -3.35
N LYS A 9 -1.47 11.42 -3.19
CA LYS A 9 -0.21 11.38 -3.93
C LYS A 9 -0.36 10.63 -5.25
N SER A 10 -0.22 11.32 -6.37
CA SER A 10 -0.23 10.70 -7.70
C SER A 10 1.13 10.06 -8.02
N VAL A 11 1.11 8.83 -8.55
CA VAL A 11 2.30 8.08 -8.95
C VAL A 11 2.06 7.45 -10.32
N SER A 12 3.00 7.66 -11.25
CA SER A 12 2.96 7.04 -12.58
C SER A 12 4.07 6.01 -12.72
N VAL A 13 3.77 4.88 -13.34
CA VAL A 13 4.71 3.78 -13.60
C VAL A 13 4.39 3.14 -14.94
N LYS A 14 5.38 2.51 -15.59
CA LYS A 14 5.15 1.80 -16.85
C LYS A 14 4.64 0.38 -16.60
N VAL A 15 4.06 -0.23 -17.62
CA VAL A 15 3.76 -1.68 -17.58
C VAL A 15 5.06 -2.47 -17.40
N GLU A 16 5.00 -3.60 -16.69
CA GLU A 16 6.13 -4.49 -16.35
C GLU A 16 7.17 -3.94 -15.37
N ASP A 17 7.12 -2.65 -15.05
CA ASP A 17 7.97 -2.02 -14.04
C ASP A 17 7.50 -2.34 -12.60
N SER A 18 8.17 -1.75 -11.62
CA SER A 18 7.77 -1.81 -10.21
C SER A 18 7.54 -0.41 -9.66
N VAL A 19 6.57 -0.27 -8.76
CA VAL A 19 6.28 0.98 -8.05
C VAL A 19 6.30 0.73 -6.55
N THR A 20 6.86 1.68 -5.79
CA THR A 20 6.86 1.64 -4.32
C THR A 20 6.06 2.80 -3.76
N LEU A 21 5.01 2.48 -3.02
CA LEU A 21 4.18 3.42 -2.30
C LEU A 21 4.78 3.61 -0.91
N GLN A 22 5.56 4.68 -0.80
CA GLN A 22 6.36 4.96 0.39
C GLN A 22 5.48 5.43 1.55
N THR A 23 5.70 4.82 2.71
CA THR A 23 5.17 5.28 3.99
C THR A 23 6.29 5.27 5.03
N GLU A 24 6.06 5.90 6.17
CA GLU A 24 7.00 5.97 7.28
C GLU A 24 6.39 5.27 8.49
N LEU A 25 6.76 4.01 8.68
CA LEU A 25 6.36 3.22 9.85
C LEU A 25 6.87 3.87 11.14
N GLN A 26 5.95 4.32 11.98
CA GLN A 26 6.23 4.74 13.35
C GLN A 26 6.21 3.53 14.32
N THR A 27 6.67 3.73 15.55
CA THR A 27 6.84 2.66 16.55
C THR A 27 5.50 2.07 17.03
N LYS A 28 5.38 0.73 17.05
CA LYS A 28 4.21 -0.06 17.52
C LYS A 28 2.89 0.21 16.78
N ASN A 29 2.88 0.00 15.46
CA ASN A 29 1.70 0.26 14.66
C ASN A 29 1.19 -0.97 13.90
N LEU A 30 -0.13 -1.00 13.71
CA LEU A 30 -0.80 -1.80 12.69
C LEU A 30 -0.78 -0.99 11.39
N ILE A 31 -0.32 -1.58 10.29
CA ILE A 31 -0.44 -1.00 8.95
C ILE A 31 -1.38 -1.85 8.12
N MET A 32 -2.32 -1.21 7.45
CA MET A 32 -3.23 -1.85 6.51
C MET A 32 -3.18 -1.13 5.17
N TRP A 33 -2.89 -1.87 4.11
CA TRP A 33 -2.95 -1.40 2.73
C TRP A 33 -4.23 -1.90 2.07
N THR A 34 -5.04 -0.97 1.55
CA THR A 34 -6.26 -1.28 0.82
C THR A 34 -6.20 -0.75 -0.61
N PHE A 35 -6.96 -1.39 -1.50
CA PHE A 35 -7.05 -1.04 -2.92
C PHE A 35 -8.50 -1.00 -3.40
N GLY A 36 -8.80 -0.04 -4.28
CA GLY A 36 -10.08 0.04 -4.99
C GLY A 36 -11.21 0.65 -4.16
N HIS A 37 -12.43 0.60 -4.70
CA HIS A 37 -13.68 1.01 -4.05
C HIS A 37 -14.77 -0.04 -4.37
N PRO A 38 -15.31 -0.78 -3.39
CA PRO A 38 -14.97 -0.72 -1.96
C PRO A 38 -13.53 -1.12 -1.69
N GLU A 39 -12.98 -0.61 -0.60
CA GLU A 39 -11.59 -0.87 -0.19
C GLU A 39 -11.39 -2.37 0.08
N THR A 40 -10.47 -3.00 -0.64
CA THR A 40 -10.07 -4.38 -0.41
C THR A 40 -8.70 -4.44 0.26
N LEU A 41 -8.57 -5.15 1.38
CA LEU A 41 -7.29 -5.37 2.04
C LEU A 41 -6.35 -6.18 1.14
N ILE A 42 -5.17 -5.64 0.85
CA ILE A 42 -4.16 -6.26 -0.01
C ILE A 42 -2.84 -6.54 0.71
N ALA A 43 -2.56 -5.85 1.82
CA ALA A 43 -1.43 -6.17 2.68
C ALA A 43 -1.64 -5.64 4.10
N GLN A 44 -1.02 -6.27 5.09
CA GLN A 44 -1.01 -5.79 6.47
C GLN A 44 0.29 -6.11 7.21
N ILE A 45 0.59 -5.29 8.22
CA ILE A 45 1.70 -5.48 9.16
C ILE A 45 1.15 -5.34 10.59
N LEU A 46 1.29 -6.39 11.40
CA LEU A 46 1.09 -6.32 12.85
C LEU A 46 2.46 -6.44 13.52
N LYS A 47 3.05 -5.29 13.84
CA LYS A 47 4.44 -5.22 14.30
C LYS A 47 4.66 -5.91 15.65
N GLU A 48 3.67 -5.83 16.55
CA GLU A 48 3.77 -6.45 17.87
C GLU A 48 3.82 -7.98 17.79
N ASP A 49 3.10 -8.57 16.83
CA ASP A 49 3.06 -10.00 16.59
C ASP A 49 4.11 -10.47 15.57
N GLY A 50 4.86 -9.55 14.96
CA GLY A 50 5.81 -9.84 13.88
C GLY A 50 5.15 -10.39 12.61
N ILE A 51 3.87 -10.10 12.38
CA ILE A 51 3.11 -10.62 11.25
C ILE A 51 3.21 -9.64 10.07
N PHE A 52 3.54 -10.19 8.89
CA PHE A 52 3.58 -9.48 7.62
C PHE A 52 2.83 -10.33 6.61
N SER A 53 1.73 -9.81 6.07
CA SER A 53 0.86 -10.56 5.17
C SER A 53 0.55 -9.75 3.93
N THR A 54 0.55 -10.43 2.78
CA THR A 54 0.02 -9.93 1.52
C THR A 54 -1.14 -10.82 1.08
N TYR A 55 -2.06 -10.24 0.32
CA TYR A 55 -3.24 -10.94 -0.19
C TYR A 55 -3.29 -10.76 -1.70
N ASP A 56 -3.69 -11.81 -2.42
CA ASP A 56 -3.77 -11.77 -3.89
C ASP A 56 -4.86 -10.81 -4.40
N GLY A 57 -5.72 -10.29 -3.52
CA GLY A 57 -6.87 -9.47 -3.87
C GLY A 57 -7.93 -10.21 -4.69
N PRO A 58 -8.94 -9.49 -5.19
CA PRO A 58 -9.99 -10.08 -6.04
C PRO A 58 -9.38 -10.67 -7.32
N ASP A 59 -9.92 -11.82 -7.75
CA ASP A 59 -9.49 -12.56 -8.95
C ASP A 59 -8.01 -12.98 -8.98
N GLY A 60 -7.33 -12.93 -7.82
CA GLY A 60 -5.91 -13.18 -7.73
C GLY A 60 -5.04 -12.12 -8.41
N ARG A 61 -5.56 -10.91 -8.62
CA ARG A 61 -4.89 -9.83 -9.37
C ARG A 61 -3.45 -9.62 -8.90
N PHE A 62 -3.22 -9.58 -7.60
CA PHE A 62 -1.93 -9.24 -6.98
C PHE A 62 -1.06 -10.45 -6.63
N ARG A 63 -1.48 -11.67 -7.02
CA ARG A 63 -0.77 -12.91 -6.75
C ARG A 63 0.71 -12.79 -7.10
N ASP A 64 1.57 -13.10 -6.13
CA ASP A 64 3.04 -13.07 -6.21
C ASP A 64 3.68 -11.71 -6.54
N ARG A 65 2.92 -10.61 -6.51
CA ARG A 65 3.39 -9.29 -6.98
C ARG A 65 3.49 -8.21 -5.90
N LEU A 66 3.03 -8.47 -4.68
CA LEU A 66 3.13 -7.54 -3.56
C LEU A 66 4.31 -7.88 -2.66
N LYS A 67 5.05 -6.85 -2.26
CA LYS A 67 6.12 -6.94 -1.26
C LYS A 67 5.95 -5.82 -0.24
N LEU A 68 6.14 -6.16 1.03
CA LEU A 68 6.17 -5.19 2.13
C LEU A 68 7.61 -4.95 2.56
N ASP A 69 7.97 -3.68 2.73
CA ASP A 69 9.18 -3.30 3.42
C ASP A 69 8.93 -3.31 4.94
N HIS A 70 9.63 -4.19 5.67
CA HIS A 70 9.36 -4.39 7.10
C HIS A 70 9.85 -3.22 7.97
N GLN A 71 10.73 -2.35 7.46
CA GLN A 71 11.29 -1.23 8.19
C GLN A 71 10.42 0.02 8.06
N THR A 72 9.94 0.28 6.85
CA THR A 72 9.20 1.50 6.48
C THR A 72 7.69 1.27 6.37
N GLY A 73 7.24 0.02 6.22
CA GLY A 73 5.83 -0.31 5.96
C GLY A 73 5.39 -0.07 4.52
N SER A 74 6.32 0.29 3.64
CA SER A 74 6.04 0.62 2.24
C SER A 74 5.58 -0.60 1.46
N LEU A 75 4.65 -0.38 0.53
CA LEU A 75 4.15 -1.42 -0.37
C LEU A 75 4.81 -1.29 -1.74
N THR A 76 5.44 -2.36 -2.21
CA THR A 76 5.95 -2.46 -3.58
C THR A 76 5.05 -3.37 -4.40
N ILE A 77 4.64 -2.90 -5.57
CA ILE A 77 3.93 -3.68 -6.59
C ILE A 77 4.92 -3.93 -7.72
N THR A 78 5.22 -5.20 -7.98
CA THR A 78 6.14 -5.61 -9.06
C THR A 78 5.38 -6.07 -10.29
N ASN A 79 6.01 -5.97 -11.46
CA ASN A 79 5.42 -6.37 -12.74
C ASN A 79 4.03 -5.75 -12.92
N THR A 80 3.98 -4.42 -12.86
CA THR A 80 2.75 -3.64 -12.88
C THR A 80 1.99 -3.82 -14.19
N ARG A 81 0.67 -3.84 -14.10
CA ARG A 81 -0.26 -3.97 -15.21
C ARG A 81 -1.17 -2.76 -15.26
N THR A 82 -1.73 -2.45 -16.42
CA THR A 82 -2.73 -1.38 -16.56
C THR A 82 -3.89 -1.53 -15.57
N THR A 83 -4.26 -2.78 -15.26
CA THR A 83 -5.27 -3.14 -14.26
C THR A 83 -4.91 -2.71 -12.84
N ASP A 84 -3.62 -2.57 -12.50
CA ASP A 84 -3.18 -2.15 -11.17
C ASP A 84 -3.33 -0.65 -10.94
N SER A 85 -3.76 0.11 -11.96
CA SER A 85 -4.12 1.52 -11.78
C SER A 85 -5.30 1.66 -10.83
N GLY A 86 -5.27 2.70 -10.00
CA GLY A 86 -6.36 3.00 -9.07
C GLY A 86 -5.89 3.61 -7.76
N PHE A 87 -6.85 3.75 -6.83
CA PHE A 87 -6.60 4.27 -5.50
C PHE A 87 -6.08 3.19 -4.57
N TYR A 88 -4.97 3.52 -3.91
CA TYR A 88 -4.38 2.77 -2.82
C TYR A 88 -4.47 3.63 -1.58
N GLN A 89 -4.83 3.02 -0.46
CA GLN A 89 -4.86 3.68 0.83
C GLN A 89 -4.01 2.87 1.81
N VAL A 90 -3.29 3.58 2.67
CA VAL A 90 -2.63 2.99 3.82
C VAL A 90 -3.14 3.66 5.09
N THR A 91 -3.59 2.85 6.02
CA THR A 91 -3.97 3.28 7.37
C THR A 91 -2.95 2.73 8.35
N ILE A 92 -2.40 3.62 9.16
CA ILE A 92 -1.41 3.33 10.19
C ILE A 92 -2.07 3.61 11.52
N SER A 93 -2.40 2.56 12.26
CA SER A 93 -2.99 2.67 13.59
C SER A 93 -1.90 2.71 14.64
N GLY A 94 -2.03 3.68 15.55
CA GLY A 94 -1.14 3.93 16.68
C GLY A 94 -1.90 4.74 17.73
N SER A 95 -1.26 5.75 18.34
CA SER A 95 -1.96 6.68 19.25
C SER A 95 -3.02 7.52 18.53
N THR A 96 -2.78 7.82 17.25
CA THR A 96 -3.71 8.48 16.34
C THR A 96 -3.62 7.77 15.00
N ASP A 97 -4.77 7.40 14.43
CA ASP A 97 -4.79 6.81 13.09
C ASP A 97 -4.33 7.83 12.05
N THR A 98 -3.37 7.44 11.23
CA THR A 98 -2.89 8.25 10.10
C THR A 98 -3.22 7.53 8.80
N THR A 99 -3.82 8.25 7.87
CA THR A 99 -4.18 7.70 6.56
C THR A 99 -3.44 8.46 5.46
N TYR A 100 -2.85 7.73 4.52
CA TYR A 100 -2.29 8.27 3.29
C TYR A 100 -2.96 7.63 2.09
N ARG A 101 -3.16 8.43 1.03
CA ARG A 101 -3.80 7.99 -0.21
C ARG A 101 -2.86 8.17 -1.38
N PHE A 102 -2.86 7.19 -2.27
CA PHE A 102 -2.08 7.20 -3.51
C PHE A 102 -3.01 6.94 -4.69
N ASN A 103 -2.79 7.66 -5.78
CA ASN A 103 -3.42 7.36 -7.06
C ASN A 103 -2.34 6.86 -8.02
N VAL A 104 -2.38 5.56 -8.35
CA VAL A 104 -1.41 4.94 -9.24
C VAL A 104 -1.98 4.88 -10.65
N THR A 105 -1.20 5.35 -11.62
CA THR A 105 -1.48 5.21 -13.04
C THR A 105 -0.40 4.35 -13.69
N VAL A 106 -0.81 3.26 -14.32
CA VAL A 106 0.07 2.40 -15.10
C VAL A 106 -0.23 2.59 -16.59
N SER A 107 0.78 3.01 -17.37
CA SER A 107 0.66 3.32 -18.80
C SER A 107 1.78 2.74 -19.65
#